data_AF-A0A1S8SUV1-F1
#
_entry.id   AF-A0A1S8SUV1-F1
#
_cell.length_a   1.000
_cell.length_b   1.000
_cell.length_c   1.000
_cell.angle_alpha   90.00
_cell.angle_beta   90.00
_cell.angle_gamma   90.00
#
_symmetry.space_group_name_H-M   'P 1'
#
loop_
_entity.id
_entity.type
_entity.pdbx_description
1 polymer ?
#
loop_
_entity_poly.entity_id
_entity_poly.type
_entity_poly.pdbx_seq_one_letter_code
_entity_poly.pdbx_strand_id
1 'polypeptide(L)' 'MAGCNEKNCTCSNIACERHGKCCECVNFHRNIGNLVSCMRDIKVESK' A
#
# COMPACT_ATOMS: atom_id res chain seq x y z
N MET A 1 -9.90 -3.49 -15.34
CA MET A 1 -10.31 -3.83 -13.96
C MET A 1 -9.85 -2.70 -13.06
N ALA A 2 -10.78 -1.84 -12.61
CA ALA A 2 -10.46 -0.70 -11.75
C ALA A 2 -9.99 -1.19 -10.37
N GLY A 3 -8.92 -0.60 -9.83
CA GLY A 3 -8.48 -0.90 -8.48
C GLY A 3 -9.50 -0.35 -7.48
N CYS A 4 -9.93 -1.21 -6.56
CA CYS A 4 -11.01 -0.91 -5.62
C CYS A 4 -10.72 0.31 -4.71
N ASN A 5 -9.43 0.60 -4.49
CA ASN A 5 -8.95 1.60 -3.53
C ASN A 5 -7.87 2.52 -4.11
N GLU A 6 -7.77 2.70 -5.43
CA GLU A 6 -6.75 3.55 -6.07
C GLU A 6 -6.69 4.96 -5.47
N LYS A 7 -7.87 5.59 -5.25
CA LYS A 7 -7.99 6.93 -4.66
C LYS A 7 -7.39 7.06 -3.25
N ASN A 8 -7.29 5.94 -2.52
CA ASN A 8 -6.81 5.90 -1.14
C ASN A 8 -5.45 5.19 -1.02
N CYS A 9 -4.84 4.77 -2.13
CA CYS A 9 -3.59 4.05 -2.11
C CYS A 9 -2.43 5.03 -1.91
N THR A 10 -1.75 4.94 -0.76
CA THR A 10 -0.55 5.75 -0.46
C THR A 10 0.75 5.09 -0.92
N CYS A 11 0.66 4.02 -1.71
CA CYS A 11 1.83 3.31 -2.21
C CYS A 11 2.56 4.15 -3.26
N SER A 12 3.82 4.48 -3.01
CA SER A 12 4.66 5.23 -3.95
C SER A 12 4.95 4.44 -5.25
N ASN A 13 4.83 3.11 -5.21
CA ASN A 13 5.01 2.26 -6.39
C ASN A 13 3.72 2.16 -7.20
N ILE A 14 3.55 3.08 -8.15
CA ILE A 14 2.41 3.11 -9.08
C ILE A 14 2.46 1.99 -10.13
N ALA A 15 3.65 1.43 -10.41
CA ALA A 15 3.82 0.34 -11.36
C ALA A 15 3.52 -1.04 -10.75
N CYS A 16 3.16 -1.11 -9.47
CA CYS A 16 2.81 -2.35 -8.82
C CYS A 16 1.50 -2.91 -9.39
N GLU A 17 1.48 -4.20 -9.78
CA GLU A 17 0.28 -4.90 -10.27
C GLU A 17 -0.90 -4.90 -9.26
N ARG A 18 -0.58 -4.69 -7.97
CA ARG A 18 -1.49 -4.65 -6.82
C ARG A 18 -1.80 -3.22 -6.37
N HIS A 19 -1.32 -2.20 -7.10
CA HIS A 19 -1.62 -0.81 -6.79
C HIS A 19 -3.15 -0.60 -6.79
N GLY A 20 -3.67 0.07 -5.76
CA GLY A 20 -5.11 0.25 -5.58
C GLY A 20 -5.92 -1.01 -5.24
N LYS A 21 -5.29 -2.18 -5.07
CA LYS A 21 -5.94 -3.42 -4.60
C LYS A 21 -5.47 -3.74 -3.17
N CYS A 22 -6.00 -3.00 -2.19
CA CYS A 22 -5.49 -3.01 -0.81
C CYS A 22 -5.45 -4.41 -0.17
N CYS A 23 -6.49 -5.24 -0.33
CA CYS A 23 -6.50 -6.59 0.23
C CYS A 23 -5.37 -7.47 -0.33
N GLU A 24 -5.20 -7.47 -1.66
CA GLU A 24 -4.15 -8.22 -2.34
C GLU A 24 -2.75 -7.70 -1.99
N CYS A 25 -2.59 -6.37 -1.94
CA CYS A 25 -1.34 -5.72 -1.58
C CYS A 25 -0.90 -6.07 -0.15
N VAL A 26 -1.82 -5.99 0.83
CA VAL A 26 -1.57 -6.35 2.23
C VAL A 26 -1.20 -7.82 2.35
N ASN A 27 -1.96 -8.72 1.70
CA ASN A 27 -1.71 -10.16 1.76
C ASN A 27 -0.32 -10.52 1.18
N PHE A 28 0.02 -9.95 0.02
CA PHE A 28 1.31 -10.15 -0.62
C PHE A 28 2.47 -9.67 0.26
N HIS A 29 2.43 -8.41 0.72
CA HIS A 29 3.52 -7.85 1.53
C HIS A 29 3.66 -8.57 2.87
N ARG A 30 2.55 -8.95 3.52
CA ARG A 30 2.56 -9.77 4.73
C ARG A 30 3.24 -11.12 4.51
N ASN A 31 3.02 -11.77 3.36
CA ASN A 31 3.62 -13.06 3.05
C ASN A 31 5.15 -12.98 2.89
N ILE A 32 5.66 -11.88 2.33
CA ILE A 32 7.11 -11.64 2.18
C ILE A 32 7.73 -10.91 3.39
N GLY A 33 7.03 -10.83 4.52
CA GLY A 33 7.53 -10.20 5.75
C GLY A 33 7.71 -8.69 5.70
N ASN A 34 7.02 -8.00 4.79
CA ASN A 34 7.09 -6.54 4.61
C ASN A 34 5.77 -5.84 5.00
N LEU A 35 5.88 -4.57 5.42
CA LEU A 35 4.72 -3.72 5.68
C LEU A 35 4.39 -2.84 4.47
N VAL A 36 3.11 -2.80 4.09
CA VAL A 36 2.56 -1.86 3.10
C VAL A 36 2.64 -0.42 3.61
N SER A 37 2.81 0.55 2.70
CA SER A 37 2.94 1.97 3.08
C SER A 37 1.79 2.50 3.92
N CYS A 38 0.55 2.07 3.68
CA CYS A 38 -0.60 2.50 4.46
C CYS A 38 -0.64 1.97 5.90
N MET A 39 0.14 0.94 6.22
CA MET A 39 0.27 0.37 7.58
C MET A 39 1.56 0.81 8.28
N ARG A 40 2.40 1.60 7.61
CA ARG A 40 3.55 2.23 8.26
C ARG A 40 3.03 3.43 9.03
N ASP A 41 3.37 3.52 10.31
CA ASP A 41 3.10 4.71 11.12
C ASP A 41 3.89 5.87 10.48
N ILE A 42 3.22 6.70 9.68
CA ILE A 42 3.82 7.90 9.13
C ILE A 42 3.90 8.88 10.30
N LYS A 43 4.90 8.72 11.17
CA LYS A 43 5.27 9.79 12.10
C LYS A 43 5.74 10.94 11.22
N VAL A 44 4.83 11.86 10.94
CA VAL A 44 5.18 13.19 10.46
C VAL A 44 5.96 13.81 11.62
N GLU A 45 7.29 13.71 11.57
CA GLU A 45 8.13 14.48 12.45
C GLU A 45 7.98 15.95 12.02
N SER A 46 7.02 16.64 12.65
CA SER A 46 6.94 18.09 12.62
C SER A 46 8.20 18.62 13.29
N LYS A 47 9.18 18.99 12.48
CA LYS A 47 10.34 19.78 12.89
C LYS A 47 10.17 21.22 12.42
#